data_AF-A0A9D9MDQ5-F1
#
_entry.id   AF-A0A9D9MDQ5-F1
#
_cell.length_a   1.000
_cell.length_b   1.000
_cell.length_c   1.000
_cell.angle_alpha   90.00
_cell.angle_beta   90.00
_cell.angle_gamma   90.00
#
_symmetry.space_group_name_H-M   'P 1'
#
loop_
_entity.id
_entity.type
_entity.pdbx_description
1 polymer ?
#
loop_
_entity_poly.entity_id
_entity_poly.type
_entity_poly.pdbx_seq_one_letter_code
_entity_poly.pdbx_strand_id
1 'polypeptide(L)'
;MKRWILVLPLALMLGACAKEDAQKINEFWAKQAFYLAQKVPGSAVRPVGPAFPAQDFLQKGEDLSPQEAEEFEKMMQQRKQAQAELQAAAPGENPLQTAQLPVPTQFSTAPLTQPSTTTAGQPVAPSTTTAAQAPQVVKAMLFFSPTCPRCQRMRQEGWVSKFEEKYAGKVSLTQYDLSVPQNAELLQTLMQKYKLSQVNYPTLFIGGYVVQGYPLDADPVVAKVLAKSTPAKKAVKKKQQSQQYMEITLEEDDPSFKGKAPANDLQVIQWELEKVQQDNTNALRDIGAMFGADTQSQAFIITSKTEKSLRNAARNSTSLQQYLTAQNKLLKQQETDLNRLMQANASRLRSIKGK
;
A
#
# COMPACT_ATOMS: atom_id res chain seq x y z
N MET A 1 -3.94 -34.59 64.13
CA MET A 1 -4.24 -34.96 62.72
C MET A 1 -5.32 -34.01 62.20
N LYS A 2 -4.99 -33.17 61.20
CA LYS A 2 -5.90 -32.38 60.31
C LYS A 2 -5.23 -31.04 59.96
N ARG A 3 -4.66 -30.93 58.75
CA ARG A 3 -4.46 -29.67 57.99
C ARG A 3 -4.00 -30.00 56.55
N TRP A 4 -4.93 -30.32 55.66
CA TRP A 4 -4.78 -30.20 54.20
C TRP A 4 -6.20 -29.93 53.66
N ILE A 5 -6.31 -29.21 52.54
CA ILE A 5 -7.51 -28.66 51.88
C ILE A 5 -7.66 -27.14 52.13
N LEU A 6 -6.98 -26.34 51.28
CA LEU A 6 -7.47 -25.09 50.68
C LEU A 6 -6.37 -24.42 49.83
N VAL A 7 -5.92 -25.08 48.77
CA VAL A 7 -5.15 -24.43 47.68
C VAL A 7 -5.47 -25.13 46.36
N LEU A 8 -6.70 -24.98 45.83
CA LEU A 8 -7.01 -25.55 44.51
C LEU A 8 -8.13 -24.90 43.64
N PRO A 9 -8.62 -23.67 43.88
CA PRO A 9 -9.39 -22.98 42.84
C PRO A 9 -8.72 -21.73 42.23
N LEU A 10 -7.47 -21.40 42.58
CA LEU A 10 -6.78 -20.22 42.00
C LEU A 10 -5.88 -20.55 40.79
N ALA A 11 -5.51 -21.82 40.59
CA ALA A 11 -4.64 -22.24 39.48
C ALA A 11 -5.40 -22.47 38.15
N LEU A 12 -6.73 -22.60 38.18
CA LEU A 12 -7.55 -22.84 36.99
C LEU A 12 -8.02 -21.54 36.30
N MET A 13 -8.01 -20.39 36.99
CA MET A 13 -8.40 -19.09 36.39
C MET A 13 -7.23 -18.37 35.70
N LEU A 14 -5.97 -18.69 36.04
CA LEU A 14 -4.78 -18.10 35.39
C LEU A 14 -4.45 -18.72 34.03
N GLY A 15 -5.08 -19.85 33.66
CA GLY A 15 -4.91 -20.52 32.37
C GLY A 15 -5.78 -19.98 31.22
N ALA A 16 -6.81 -19.17 31.51
CA ALA A 16 -7.75 -18.69 30.51
C ALA A 16 -7.24 -17.47 29.71
N CYS A 17 -6.49 -16.57 30.34
CA CYS A 17 -5.98 -15.36 29.67
C CYS A 17 -4.82 -15.63 28.70
N ALA A 18 -4.03 -16.70 28.91
CA ALA A 18 -2.94 -17.05 28.00
C ALA A 18 -3.44 -17.65 26.68
N LYS A 19 -4.64 -18.25 26.67
CA LYS A 19 -5.27 -18.78 25.46
C LYS A 19 -5.74 -17.68 24.54
N GLU A 20 -6.25 -16.57 25.07
CA GLU A 20 -6.82 -15.50 24.24
C GLU A 20 -5.75 -14.77 23.42
N ASP A 21 -4.58 -14.48 24.01
CA ASP A 21 -3.47 -13.84 23.29
C ASP A 21 -2.82 -14.81 22.27
N ALA A 22 -2.72 -16.10 22.62
CA ALA A 22 -2.28 -17.13 21.68
C ALA A 22 -3.28 -17.35 20.54
N GLN A 23 -4.58 -17.26 20.83
CA GLN A 23 -5.66 -17.34 19.86
C GLN A 23 -5.63 -16.15 18.91
N LYS A 24 -5.39 -14.92 19.39
CA LYS A 24 -5.23 -13.74 18.53
C LYS A 24 -4.00 -13.83 17.62
N ILE A 25 -2.88 -14.36 18.12
CA ILE A 25 -1.68 -14.63 17.31
C ILE A 25 -1.99 -15.70 16.25
N ASN A 26 -2.65 -16.80 16.64
CA ASN A 26 -3.04 -17.86 15.71
C ASN A 26 -4.07 -17.38 14.69
N GLU A 27 -5.04 -16.55 15.08
CA GLU A 27 -6.05 -15.98 14.19
C GLU A 27 -5.43 -14.99 13.19
N PHE A 28 -4.44 -14.20 13.64
CA PHE A 28 -3.64 -13.36 12.75
C PHE A 28 -2.91 -14.22 11.70
N TRP A 29 -2.18 -15.25 12.12
CA TRP A 29 -1.44 -16.12 11.19
C TRP A 29 -2.36 -16.96 10.30
N ALA A 30 -3.50 -17.42 10.80
CA ALA A 30 -4.51 -18.10 10.02
C ALA A 30 -5.09 -17.19 8.93
N LYS A 31 -5.38 -15.91 9.26
CA LYS A 31 -5.81 -14.91 8.26
C LYS A 31 -4.73 -14.69 7.20
N GLN A 32 -3.47 -14.53 7.60
CA GLN A 32 -2.36 -14.35 6.65
C GLN A 32 -2.15 -15.58 5.76
N ALA A 33 -2.14 -16.79 6.35
CA ALA A 33 -2.00 -18.04 5.61
C ALA A 33 -3.17 -18.27 4.63
N PHE A 34 -4.40 -17.94 5.04
CA PHE A 34 -5.57 -17.98 4.18
C PHE A 34 -5.47 -17.00 3.00
N TYR A 35 -5.00 -15.77 3.24
CA TYR A 35 -4.74 -14.79 2.16
C TYR A 35 -3.68 -15.25 1.16
N LEU A 36 -2.66 -15.98 1.62
CA LEU A 36 -1.62 -16.57 0.76
C LEU A 36 -2.12 -17.80 0.00
N ALA A 37 -2.91 -18.67 0.64
CA ALA A 37 -3.44 -19.90 0.04
C ALA A 37 -4.51 -19.64 -1.04
N GLN A 38 -5.24 -18.53 -0.95
CA GLN A 38 -6.22 -18.15 -1.99
C GLN A 38 -5.58 -17.70 -3.32
N LYS A 39 -4.26 -17.44 -3.37
CA LYS A 39 -3.64 -16.63 -4.44
C LYS A 39 -2.75 -17.37 -5.45
N VAL A 40 -2.74 -18.70 -5.51
CA VAL A 40 -2.06 -19.43 -6.61
C VAL A 40 -3.07 -20.21 -7.47
N PRO A 41 -3.65 -19.62 -8.52
CA PRO A 41 -4.17 -20.37 -9.64
C PRO A 41 -3.04 -20.57 -10.68
N GLY A 42 -2.61 -21.82 -10.89
CA GLY A 42 -2.05 -22.21 -12.18
C GLY A 42 -0.55 -22.48 -12.32
N SER A 43 0.22 -22.78 -11.26
CA SER A 43 1.60 -23.27 -11.44
C SER A 43 1.68 -24.79 -11.22
N ALA A 44 1.63 -25.55 -12.31
CA ALA A 44 1.89 -26.98 -12.31
C ALA A 44 3.41 -27.22 -12.17
N VAL A 45 3.89 -27.30 -10.93
CA VAL A 45 5.23 -27.80 -10.62
C VAL A 45 5.08 -29.19 -10.01
N ARG A 46 5.58 -30.22 -10.71
CA ARG A 46 5.65 -31.59 -10.19
C ARG A 46 6.60 -31.64 -8.98
N PRO A 47 6.25 -32.35 -7.89
CA PRO A 47 7.14 -32.49 -6.74
C PRO A 47 8.22 -33.54 -7.04
N VAL A 48 9.48 -33.14 -6.91
CA VAL A 48 10.62 -34.06 -6.75
C VAL A 48 11.33 -33.64 -5.45
N GLY A 49 11.19 -34.42 -4.38
CA GLY A 49 11.91 -34.21 -3.11
C GLY A 49 11.03 -34.31 -1.86
N PRO A 50 11.60 -34.75 -0.71
CA PRO A 50 10.87 -35.50 0.30
C PRO A 50 9.92 -34.66 1.15
N ALA A 51 8.87 -35.34 1.60
CA ALA A 51 7.71 -34.84 2.31
C ALA A 51 8.04 -33.86 3.45
N PHE A 52 7.45 -32.67 3.35
CA PHE A 52 7.18 -31.83 4.51
C PHE A 52 6.12 -32.50 5.40
N PRO A 53 6.23 -32.43 6.74
CA PRO A 53 5.29 -33.08 7.65
C PRO A 53 4.01 -32.24 7.76
N ALA A 54 3.12 -32.37 6.79
CA ALA A 54 1.74 -31.85 6.89
C ALA A 54 0.81 -32.80 7.67
N GLN A 55 1.27 -34.00 8.04
CA GLN A 55 0.47 -34.98 8.78
C GLN A 55 0.39 -34.72 10.29
N ASP A 56 1.33 -33.98 10.89
CA ASP A 56 1.30 -33.67 12.33
C ASP A 56 0.26 -32.58 12.69
N PHE A 57 -0.26 -31.85 11.71
CA PHE A 57 -1.24 -30.78 11.94
C PHE A 57 -2.70 -31.27 11.96
N LEU A 58 -2.96 -32.49 11.45
CA LEU A 58 -4.28 -33.12 11.47
C LEU A 58 -4.51 -34.02 12.70
N GLN A 59 -3.51 -34.22 13.58
CA GLN A 59 -3.66 -35.05 14.78
C GLN A 59 -3.99 -34.27 16.06
N LYS A 60 -4.00 -32.94 16.04
CA LYS A 60 -4.58 -32.12 17.12
C LYS A 60 -5.92 -31.56 16.66
N GLY A 61 -6.89 -32.46 16.54
CA GLY A 61 -8.28 -32.11 16.30
C GLY A 61 -8.85 -31.34 17.49
N GLU A 62 -9.16 -30.07 17.29
CA GLU A 62 -10.44 -29.58 17.75
C GLU A 62 -11.48 -30.17 16.79
N ASP A 63 -12.45 -30.90 17.35
CA ASP A 63 -13.48 -31.63 16.61
C ASP A 63 -14.31 -30.66 15.76
N LEU A 64 -13.96 -30.53 14.47
CA LEU A 64 -14.92 -30.12 13.46
C LEU A 64 -16.07 -31.12 13.53
N SER A 65 -17.28 -30.63 13.73
CA SER A 65 -18.45 -31.50 13.72
C SER A 65 -18.50 -32.25 12.37
N PRO A 66 -19.02 -33.49 12.34
CA PRO A 66 -19.16 -34.24 11.08
C PRO A 66 -19.88 -33.44 9.99
N GLN A 67 -20.76 -32.52 10.40
CA GLN A 67 -21.52 -31.63 9.52
C GLN A 67 -20.64 -30.53 8.90
N GLU A 68 -19.73 -29.92 9.65
CA GLU A 68 -18.77 -28.93 9.14
C GLU A 68 -17.72 -29.57 8.22
N ALA A 69 -17.31 -30.81 8.51
CA ALA A 69 -16.44 -31.58 7.62
C ALA A 69 -17.12 -31.88 6.29
N GLU A 70 -18.40 -32.27 6.31
CA GLU A 70 -19.20 -32.53 5.10
C GLU A 70 -19.45 -31.23 4.29
N GLU A 71 -19.71 -30.11 4.96
CA GLU A 71 -19.86 -28.80 4.28
C GLU A 71 -18.56 -28.33 3.65
N PHE A 72 -17.42 -28.51 4.32
CA PHE A 72 -16.11 -28.19 3.76
C PHE A 72 -15.79 -29.05 2.53
N GLU A 73 -16.11 -30.34 2.58
CA GLU A 73 -15.92 -31.26 1.45
C GLU A 73 -16.81 -30.90 0.27
N LYS A 74 -18.09 -30.58 0.51
CA LYS A 74 -19.01 -30.07 -0.53
C LYS A 74 -18.52 -28.77 -1.15
N MET A 75 -18.01 -27.84 -0.35
CA MET A 75 -17.48 -26.56 -0.83
C MET A 75 -16.25 -26.75 -1.73
N MET A 76 -15.34 -27.65 -1.33
CA MET A 76 -14.17 -28.00 -2.13
C MET A 76 -14.55 -28.67 -3.45
N GLN A 77 -15.56 -29.53 -3.44
CA GLN A 77 -16.05 -30.22 -4.62
C GLN A 77 -16.77 -29.28 -5.60
N GLN A 78 -17.58 -28.34 -5.09
CA GLN A 78 -18.22 -27.29 -5.89
C GLN A 78 -17.18 -26.38 -6.57
N ARG A 79 -16.11 -26.01 -5.84
CA ARG A 79 -15.01 -25.21 -6.40
C ARG A 79 -14.26 -25.95 -7.51
N LYS A 80 -14.04 -27.25 -7.35
CA LYS A 80 -13.41 -28.10 -8.39
C LYS A 80 -14.27 -28.17 -9.66
N GLN A 81 -15.59 -28.25 -9.51
CA GLN A 81 -16.52 -28.22 -10.65
C GLN A 81 -16.51 -26.85 -11.35
N ALA A 82 -16.58 -25.74 -10.61
CA ALA A 82 -16.52 -24.40 -11.19
C ALA A 82 -15.20 -24.13 -11.96
N GLN A 83 -14.08 -24.65 -11.47
CA GLN A 83 -12.80 -24.58 -12.20
C GLN A 83 -12.78 -25.44 -13.46
N ALA A 84 -13.41 -26.63 -13.42
CA ALA A 84 -13.52 -27.49 -14.60
C ALA A 84 -14.44 -26.85 -15.67
N GLU A 85 -15.53 -26.19 -15.29
CA GLU A 85 -16.40 -25.46 -16.20
C GLU A 85 -15.69 -24.26 -16.85
N LEU A 86 -14.91 -23.49 -16.08
CA LEU A 86 -14.09 -22.40 -16.61
C LEU A 86 -13.03 -22.88 -17.62
N GLN A 87 -12.48 -24.08 -17.42
CA GLN A 87 -11.52 -24.69 -18.35
C GLN A 87 -12.21 -25.31 -19.57
N ALA A 88 -13.41 -25.85 -19.42
CA ALA A 88 -14.21 -26.41 -20.51
C ALA A 88 -14.85 -25.33 -21.40
N ALA A 89 -15.08 -24.12 -20.86
CA ALA A 89 -15.65 -22.98 -21.59
C ALA A 89 -14.66 -22.29 -22.55
N ALA A 90 -13.46 -22.85 -22.75
CA ALA A 90 -12.51 -22.37 -23.75
C ALA A 90 -12.31 -23.38 -24.90
N PRO A 91 -13.29 -23.58 -25.81
CA PRO A 91 -12.99 -23.96 -27.17
C PRO A 91 -12.68 -22.70 -27.98
N GLY A 92 -11.53 -22.71 -28.64
CA GLY A 92 -11.14 -21.63 -29.54
C GLY A 92 -12.08 -21.51 -30.74
N GLU A 93 -12.25 -20.29 -31.20
CA GLU A 93 -12.35 -19.93 -32.61
C GLU A 93 -12.15 -18.41 -32.69
N ASN A 94 -11.14 -18.01 -33.46
CA ASN A 94 -10.80 -16.63 -33.73
C ASN A 94 -11.20 -16.34 -35.18
N PRO A 95 -12.45 -15.91 -35.47
CA PRO A 95 -12.84 -15.58 -36.83
C PRO A 95 -12.65 -14.09 -37.06
N LEU A 96 -11.39 -13.64 -37.20
CA LEU A 96 -11.09 -12.31 -37.73
C LEU A 96 -9.70 -12.28 -38.39
N GLN A 97 -9.57 -13.12 -39.42
CA GLN A 97 -8.62 -12.94 -40.51
C GLN A 97 -9.38 -12.95 -41.84
N THR A 98 -9.88 -11.80 -42.28
CA THR A 98 -9.82 -11.30 -43.68
C THR A 98 -10.59 -9.99 -43.81
N ALA A 99 -9.89 -8.87 -43.58
CA ALA A 99 -10.28 -7.58 -44.15
C ALA A 99 -8.99 -6.82 -44.48
N GLN A 100 -8.55 -6.97 -45.73
CA GLN A 100 -7.53 -6.11 -46.32
C GLN A 100 -8.11 -4.68 -46.41
N LEU A 101 -7.53 -3.75 -45.65
CA LEU A 101 -7.74 -2.32 -45.84
C LEU A 101 -6.71 -1.78 -46.84
N PRO A 102 -7.10 -0.87 -47.75
CA PRO A 102 -6.19 -0.28 -48.72
C PRO A 102 -5.16 0.63 -48.05
N VAL A 103 -3.91 0.48 -48.51
CA VAL A 103 -2.74 1.30 -48.16
C VAL A 103 -2.95 2.74 -48.66
N PRO A 104 -2.87 3.77 -47.81
CA PRO A 104 -2.70 5.14 -48.27
C PRO A 104 -1.21 5.44 -48.52
N THR A 105 -0.95 5.66 -49.80
CA THR A 105 0.27 6.16 -50.42
C THR A 105 0.68 7.54 -49.90
N GLN A 106 1.95 7.65 -49.49
CA GLN A 106 2.82 8.84 -49.48
C GLN A 106 2.49 10.01 -48.53
N PHE A 107 3.21 10.06 -47.40
CA PHE A 107 3.62 11.32 -46.79
C PHE A 107 5.11 11.57 -47.02
N SER A 108 5.35 12.77 -47.52
CA SER A 108 6.59 13.35 -48.00
C SER A 108 7.64 13.51 -46.89
N THR A 109 8.87 13.07 -47.18
CA THR A 109 10.08 13.36 -46.39
C THR A 109 10.56 14.78 -46.69
N ALA A 110 10.20 15.75 -45.85
CA ALA A 110 10.83 17.05 -45.80
C ALA A 110 11.90 17.07 -44.69
N PRO A 111 13.16 17.47 -44.97
CA PRO A 111 14.22 17.54 -43.96
C PRO A 111 14.09 18.80 -43.11
N LEU A 112 14.01 18.63 -41.78
CA LEU A 112 14.10 19.69 -40.79
C LEU A 112 15.54 20.22 -40.72
N THR A 113 15.74 21.44 -41.19
CA THR A 113 16.97 22.22 -41.02
C THR A 113 16.97 22.81 -39.60
N GLN A 114 17.91 22.38 -38.76
CA GLN A 114 18.16 23.02 -37.46
C GLN A 114 19.19 24.15 -37.64
N PRO A 115 18.91 25.39 -37.19
CA PRO A 115 19.94 26.42 -37.06
C PRO A 115 20.74 26.19 -35.78
N SER A 116 22.02 25.85 -35.96
CA SER A 116 23.03 25.90 -34.90
C SER A 116 23.50 27.34 -34.71
N THR A 117 23.20 27.95 -33.57
CA THR A 117 23.91 29.14 -33.09
C THR A 117 24.62 28.81 -31.78
N THR A 118 25.87 28.39 -31.93
CA THR A 118 26.87 28.34 -30.87
C THR A 118 27.40 29.75 -30.65
N THR A 119 26.85 30.46 -29.65
CA THR A 119 27.46 31.69 -29.15
C THR A 119 28.29 31.35 -27.92
N ALA A 120 29.60 31.32 -28.09
CA ALA A 120 30.57 31.27 -27.00
C ALA A 120 30.56 32.62 -26.27
N GLY A 121 30.03 32.64 -25.04
CA GLY A 121 29.92 33.84 -24.20
C GLY A 121 30.47 33.61 -22.80
N GLN A 122 31.56 34.30 -22.52
CA GLN A 122 32.21 34.70 -21.26
C GLN A 122 31.79 34.05 -19.91
N PRO A 123 32.77 33.65 -19.07
CA PRO A 123 32.56 33.25 -17.69
C PRO A 123 32.24 34.48 -16.83
N VAL A 124 30.97 34.67 -16.49
CA VAL A 124 30.53 35.68 -15.51
C VAL A 124 30.58 35.06 -14.12
N ALA A 125 31.24 35.75 -13.18
CA ALA A 125 31.41 35.32 -11.80
C ALA A 125 30.07 35.00 -11.11
N PRO A 126 30.02 33.94 -10.27
CA PRO A 126 28.79 33.53 -9.58
C PRO A 126 28.38 34.58 -8.55
N SER A 127 27.36 35.36 -8.90
CA SER A 127 26.71 36.26 -7.96
C SER A 127 25.83 35.42 -7.04
N THR A 128 26.22 35.30 -5.77
CA THR A 128 25.48 34.64 -4.69
C THR A 128 24.18 35.40 -4.41
N THR A 129 23.18 35.19 -5.26
CA THR A 129 21.82 35.64 -5.02
C THR A 129 21.21 34.73 -3.98
N THR A 130 21.00 35.24 -2.77
CA THR A 130 20.23 34.60 -1.71
C THR A 130 18.88 34.17 -2.28
N ALA A 131 18.72 32.86 -2.56
CA ALA A 131 17.50 32.30 -3.12
C ALA A 131 16.37 32.51 -2.09
N ALA A 132 15.54 33.52 -2.34
CA ALA A 132 14.27 33.67 -1.63
C ALA A 132 13.49 32.37 -1.84
N GLN A 133 13.27 31.63 -0.75
CA GLN A 133 12.49 30.39 -0.80
C GLN A 133 11.14 30.71 -1.44
N ALA A 134 10.88 30.07 -2.59
CA ALA A 134 9.64 30.25 -3.31
C ALA A 134 8.46 29.95 -2.36
N PRO A 135 7.40 30.76 -2.37
CA PRO A 135 6.24 30.54 -1.50
C PRO A 135 5.69 29.14 -1.72
N GLN A 136 5.45 28.41 -0.63
CA GLN A 136 4.94 27.04 -0.71
C GLN A 136 3.47 27.07 -1.16
N VAL A 137 3.24 26.65 -2.40
CA VAL A 137 1.88 26.53 -2.97
C VAL A 137 1.27 25.21 -2.52
N VAL A 138 0.12 25.27 -1.87
CA VAL A 138 -0.64 24.08 -1.43
C VAL A 138 -1.35 23.45 -2.63
N LYS A 139 -1.17 22.15 -2.85
CA LYS A 139 -1.88 21.42 -3.92
C LYS A 139 -3.28 21.00 -3.44
N ALA A 140 -4.29 21.23 -4.28
CA ALA A 140 -5.67 20.80 -4.08
C ALA A 140 -6.16 19.99 -5.29
N MET A 141 -6.92 18.92 -5.04
CA MET A 141 -7.43 18.01 -6.07
C MET A 141 -8.95 17.94 -5.99
N LEU A 142 -9.65 18.38 -7.03
CA LEU A 142 -11.11 18.35 -7.12
C LEU A 142 -11.55 17.21 -8.03
N PHE A 143 -12.22 16.22 -7.47
CA PHE A 143 -12.83 15.12 -8.23
C PHE A 143 -14.30 15.43 -8.50
N PHE A 144 -14.69 15.34 -9.77
CA PHE A 144 -16.06 15.59 -10.22
C PHE A 144 -16.45 14.59 -11.31
N SER A 145 -17.76 14.42 -11.52
CA SER A 145 -18.30 13.64 -12.63
C SER A 145 -19.17 14.53 -13.53
N PRO A 146 -19.06 14.43 -14.86
CA PRO A 146 -19.88 15.21 -15.79
C PRO A 146 -21.36 14.83 -15.73
N THR A 147 -21.68 13.60 -15.29
CA THR A 147 -23.07 13.11 -15.15
C THR A 147 -23.68 13.43 -13.79
N CYS A 148 -22.92 13.98 -12.84
CA CYS A 148 -23.41 14.31 -11.51
C CYS A 148 -24.12 15.68 -11.49
N PRO A 149 -25.43 15.76 -11.14
CA PRO A 149 -26.16 17.02 -11.13
C PRO A 149 -25.57 18.09 -10.18
N ARG A 150 -25.04 17.67 -9.02
CA ARG A 150 -24.37 18.57 -8.06
C ARG A 150 -23.07 19.15 -8.62
N CYS A 151 -22.29 18.34 -9.34
CA CYS A 151 -21.06 18.79 -10.00
C CYS A 151 -21.37 19.77 -11.15
N GLN A 152 -22.44 19.52 -11.91
CA GLN A 152 -22.89 20.43 -12.95
C GLN A 152 -23.27 21.79 -12.38
N ARG A 153 -24.10 21.83 -11.33
CA ARG A 153 -24.48 23.07 -10.64
C ARG A 153 -23.26 23.84 -10.13
N MET A 154 -22.33 23.16 -9.45
CA MET A 154 -21.08 23.77 -8.98
C MET A 154 -20.29 24.45 -10.11
N ARG A 155 -20.18 23.82 -11.28
CA ARG A 155 -19.49 24.40 -12.45
C ARG A 155 -20.26 25.58 -13.04
N GLN A 156 -21.58 25.45 -13.20
CA GLN A 156 -22.44 26.50 -13.76
C GLN A 156 -22.39 27.79 -12.92
N GLU A 157 -22.28 27.66 -11.60
CA GLU A 157 -22.17 28.81 -10.69
C GLU A 157 -20.76 29.42 -10.60
N GLY A 158 -19.81 28.88 -11.36
CA GLY A 158 -18.43 29.36 -11.42
C GLY A 158 -17.66 29.15 -10.12
N TRP A 159 -18.01 28.14 -9.31
CA TRP A 159 -17.34 27.90 -8.03
C TRP A 159 -15.83 27.69 -8.21
N VAL A 160 -15.42 26.95 -9.25
CA VAL A 160 -14.01 26.68 -9.57
C VAL A 160 -13.25 27.97 -9.82
N SER A 161 -13.77 28.85 -10.69
CA SER A 161 -13.15 30.13 -11.01
C SER A 161 -13.04 31.02 -9.77
N LYS A 162 -14.11 31.10 -8.96
CA LYS A 162 -14.11 31.85 -7.70
C LYS A 162 -13.08 31.29 -6.70
N PHE A 163 -12.91 29.98 -6.65
CA PHE A 163 -11.93 29.32 -5.77
C PHE A 163 -10.50 29.64 -6.21
N GLU A 164 -10.20 29.50 -7.51
CA GLU A 164 -8.87 29.78 -8.07
C GLU A 164 -8.50 31.25 -7.90
N GLU A 165 -9.42 32.17 -8.14
CA GLU A 165 -9.22 33.61 -7.94
C GLU A 165 -8.96 33.94 -6.46
N LYS A 166 -9.81 33.42 -5.56
CA LYS A 166 -9.70 33.68 -4.12
C LYS A 166 -8.39 33.17 -3.51
N TYR A 167 -7.86 32.05 -4.03
CA TYR A 167 -6.67 31.39 -3.50
C TYR A 167 -5.45 31.46 -4.43
N ALA A 168 -5.48 32.38 -5.40
CA ALA A 168 -4.39 32.58 -6.36
C ALA A 168 -3.03 32.74 -5.66
N GLY A 169 -2.02 32.00 -6.13
CA GLY A 169 -0.66 31.98 -5.57
C GLY A 169 -0.50 31.27 -4.23
N LYS A 170 -1.58 30.83 -3.59
CA LYS A 170 -1.56 30.09 -2.31
C LYS A 170 -1.95 28.63 -2.49
N VAL A 171 -2.93 28.37 -3.36
CA VAL A 171 -3.45 27.03 -3.65
C VAL A 171 -3.42 26.79 -5.16
N SER A 172 -2.92 25.63 -5.58
CA SER A 172 -3.00 25.13 -6.95
C SER A 172 -4.11 24.09 -7.03
N LEU A 173 -5.20 24.41 -7.72
CA LEU A 173 -6.32 23.49 -7.93
C LEU A 173 -6.10 22.65 -9.19
N THR A 174 -6.17 21.33 -9.07
CA THR A 174 -6.22 20.40 -10.20
C THR A 174 -7.56 19.69 -10.22
N GLN A 175 -8.22 19.69 -11.37
CA GLN A 175 -9.54 19.09 -11.55
C GLN A 175 -9.40 17.71 -12.20
N TYR A 176 -10.11 16.72 -11.68
CA TYR A 176 -10.09 15.33 -12.11
C TYR A 176 -11.49 14.89 -12.50
N ASP A 177 -11.69 14.63 -13.79
CA ASP A 177 -12.94 14.11 -14.36
C ASP A 177 -13.00 12.59 -14.17
N LEU A 178 -14.02 12.11 -13.46
CA LEU A 178 -14.22 10.70 -13.15
C LEU A 178 -14.79 9.86 -14.32
N SER A 179 -15.11 10.48 -15.46
CA SER A 179 -15.35 9.74 -16.70
C SER A 179 -14.06 9.15 -17.28
N VAL A 180 -12.89 9.65 -16.84
CA VAL A 180 -11.57 9.09 -17.17
C VAL A 180 -11.22 8.00 -16.14
N PRO A 181 -11.05 6.72 -16.54
CA PRO A 181 -10.84 5.61 -15.60
C PRO A 181 -9.66 5.79 -14.63
N GLN A 182 -8.55 6.36 -15.10
CA GLN A 182 -7.35 6.60 -14.31
C GLN A 182 -7.62 7.54 -13.12
N ASN A 183 -8.55 8.49 -13.28
CA ASN A 183 -8.92 9.41 -12.21
C ASN A 183 -9.79 8.73 -11.14
N ALA A 184 -10.59 7.73 -11.54
CA ALA A 184 -11.37 6.92 -10.60
C ALA A 184 -10.46 6.02 -9.75
N GLU A 185 -9.42 5.43 -10.34
CA GLU A 185 -8.39 4.67 -9.61
C GLU A 185 -7.65 5.57 -8.61
N LEU A 186 -7.22 6.77 -9.03
CA LEU A 186 -6.59 7.74 -8.14
C LEU A 186 -7.50 8.11 -6.96
N LEU A 187 -8.79 8.32 -7.22
CA LEU A 187 -9.76 8.59 -6.16
C LEU A 187 -9.88 7.40 -5.21
N GLN A 188 -9.91 6.16 -5.70
CA GLN A 188 -9.97 4.96 -4.87
C GLN A 188 -8.74 4.85 -3.96
N THR A 189 -7.54 5.14 -4.46
CA THR A 189 -6.32 5.22 -3.63
C THR A 189 -6.45 6.28 -2.53
N LEU A 190 -6.99 7.46 -2.86
CA LEU A 190 -7.22 8.50 -1.86
C LEU A 190 -8.28 8.07 -0.83
N MET A 191 -9.36 7.41 -1.25
CA MET A 191 -10.36 6.87 -0.33
C MET A 191 -9.75 5.91 0.69
N GLN A 192 -8.90 4.98 0.24
CA GLN A 192 -8.19 4.05 1.12
C GLN A 192 -7.27 4.80 2.08
N LYS A 193 -6.49 5.77 1.57
CA LYS A 193 -5.56 6.57 2.36
C LYS A 193 -6.26 7.38 3.46
N TYR A 194 -7.39 8.00 3.14
CA TYR A 194 -8.17 8.81 4.08
C TYR A 194 -9.25 8.00 4.83
N LYS A 195 -9.30 6.68 4.64
CA LYS A 195 -10.25 5.75 5.27
C LYS A 195 -11.71 6.17 5.06
N LEU A 196 -12.03 6.61 3.84
CA LEU A 196 -13.37 6.99 3.44
C LEU A 196 -14.12 5.73 2.97
N SER A 197 -15.24 5.41 3.61
CA SER A 197 -16.11 4.31 3.19
C SER A 197 -16.93 4.66 1.94
N GLN A 198 -17.26 5.95 1.77
CA GLN A 198 -18.01 6.48 0.64
C GLN A 198 -17.52 7.89 0.30
N VAL A 199 -17.73 8.31 -0.95
CA VAL A 199 -17.38 9.64 -1.45
C VAL A 199 -18.59 10.27 -2.11
N ASN A 200 -18.93 11.48 -1.69
CA ASN A 200 -19.99 12.29 -2.29
C ASN A 200 -19.40 13.29 -3.29
N TYR A 201 -19.88 13.31 -4.52
CA TYR A 201 -19.40 14.25 -5.53
C TYR A 201 -20.15 15.59 -5.48
N PRO A 202 -19.45 16.73 -5.66
CA PRO A 202 -18.00 16.88 -5.84
C PRO A 202 -17.20 16.62 -4.55
N THR A 203 -15.94 16.20 -4.67
CA THR A 203 -15.03 16.00 -3.53
C THR A 203 -13.69 16.70 -3.76
N LEU A 204 -13.25 17.47 -2.77
CA LEU A 204 -12.00 18.22 -2.77
C LEU A 204 -11.03 17.64 -1.73
N PHE A 205 -9.81 17.31 -2.16
CA PHE A 205 -8.69 16.97 -1.29
C PHE A 205 -7.72 18.16 -1.22
N ILE A 206 -7.40 18.66 -0.04
CA ILE A 206 -6.47 19.78 0.13
C ILE A 206 -5.61 19.62 1.39
N GLY A 207 -4.29 19.60 1.25
CA GLY A 207 -3.36 19.62 2.39
C GLY A 207 -3.60 18.53 3.46
N GLY A 208 -4.05 17.33 3.07
CA GLY A 208 -4.37 16.26 4.02
C GLY A 208 -5.81 16.27 4.54
N TYR A 209 -6.67 17.14 4.03
CA TYR A 209 -8.08 17.24 4.38
C TYR A 209 -8.97 16.84 3.21
N VAL A 210 -10.18 16.38 3.52
CA VAL A 210 -11.21 16.00 2.56
C VAL A 210 -12.45 16.85 2.82
N VAL A 211 -12.97 17.50 1.79
CA VAL A 211 -14.23 18.24 1.80
C VAL A 211 -15.15 17.58 0.79
N GLN A 212 -16.33 17.15 1.21
CA GLN A 212 -17.29 16.44 0.37
C GLN A 212 -18.62 17.18 0.28
N GLY A 213 -19.29 17.04 -0.86
CA GLY A 213 -20.65 17.53 -1.06
C GLY A 213 -20.71 18.90 -1.72
N TYR A 214 -21.94 19.40 -1.86
CA TYR A 214 -22.22 20.71 -2.44
C TYR A 214 -23.23 21.46 -1.55
N PRO A 215 -22.97 22.74 -1.20
CA PRO A 215 -21.79 23.53 -1.59
C PRO A 215 -20.50 23.01 -0.93
N LEU A 216 -19.37 23.15 -1.63
CA LEU A 216 -18.06 22.89 -1.05
C LEU A 216 -17.69 24.08 -0.16
N ASP A 217 -18.00 23.98 1.13
CA ASP A 217 -17.54 24.95 2.14
C ASP A 217 -16.04 24.70 2.45
N ALA A 218 -15.20 25.02 1.47
CA ALA A 218 -13.76 24.76 1.53
C ALA A 218 -12.99 25.81 2.35
N ASP A 219 -13.58 26.98 2.57
CA ASP A 219 -12.94 28.13 3.22
C ASP A 219 -12.31 27.82 4.60
N PRO A 220 -13.02 27.21 5.56
CA PRO A 220 -12.43 26.91 6.88
C PRO A 220 -11.28 25.91 6.78
N VAL A 221 -11.35 24.97 5.83
CA VAL A 221 -10.32 23.96 5.61
C VAL A 221 -9.10 24.58 4.95
N VAL A 222 -9.28 25.41 3.93
CA VAL A 222 -8.18 26.11 3.26
C VAL A 222 -7.46 27.04 4.25
N ALA A 223 -8.21 27.81 5.05
CA ALA A 223 -7.63 28.66 6.09
C ALA A 223 -6.77 27.85 7.08
N LYS A 224 -7.26 26.69 7.53
CA LYS A 224 -6.54 25.78 8.42
C LYS A 224 -5.26 25.21 7.79
N VAL A 225 -5.31 24.85 6.50
CA VAL A 225 -4.15 24.33 5.76
C VAL A 225 -3.11 25.43 5.56
N LEU A 226 -3.53 26.62 5.16
CA LEU A 226 -2.63 27.76 4.94
C LEU A 226 -1.94 28.19 6.24
N ALA A 227 -2.68 28.24 7.35
CA ALA A 227 -2.11 28.53 8.67
C ALA A 227 -1.05 27.51 9.10
N LYS A 228 -1.22 26.23 8.74
CA LYS A 228 -0.21 25.18 9.02
C LYS A 228 0.99 25.22 8.08
N SER A 229 0.79 25.62 6.82
CA SER A 229 1.86 25.70 5.82
C SER A 229 2.79 26.90 6.02
N THR A 230 2.37 27.89 6.80
CA THR A 230 3.23 29.03 7.13
C THR A 230 4.30 28.53 8.10
N PRO A 231 5.60 28.51 7.72
CA PRO A 231 6.65 28.08 8.62
C PRO A 231 6.62 28.99 9.84
N ALA A 232 6.14 28.45 10.96
CA ALA A 232 6.15 29.17 12.21
C ALA A 232 7.61 29.59 12.43
N LYS A 233 7.87 30.91 12.51
CA LYS A 233 9.13 31.48 12.99
C LYS A 233 9.32 31.04 14.44
N LYS A 234 9.61 29.76 14.67
CA LYS A 234 9.93 29.23 15.97
C LYS A 234 11.33 29.73 16.29
N ALA A 235 11.37 30.79 17.10
CA ALA A 235 12.56 31.17 17.82
C ALA A 235 13.13 29.92 18.51
N VAL A 236 14.35 29.57 18.12
CA VAL A 236 15.09 28.42 18.63
C VAL A 236 15.24 28.56 20.14
N LYS A 237 14.53 27.74 20.93
CA LYS A 237 14.83 27.57 22.35
C LYS A 237 14.80 26.09 22.76
N LYS A 238 16.02 25.54 22.77
CA LYS A 238 16.64 24.65 23.77
C LYS A 238 16.08 23.22 23.98
N LYS A 239 16.92 22.27 23.53
CA LYS A 239 17.25 20.94 24.08
C LYS A 239 16.08 20.06 24.54
N GLN A 240 15.59 19.21 23.63
CA GLN A 240 14.97 17.94 23.99
C GLN A 240 15.85 16.80 23.46
N GLN A 241 16.21 15.93 24.38
CA GLN A 241 17.19 14.85 24.25
C GLN A 241 16.74 13.86 23.18
N SER A 242 17.50 13.81 22.08
CA SER A 242 17.24 12.95 20.93
C SER A 242 17.34 11.48 21.34
N GLN A 243 16.20 10.78 21.34
CA GLN A 243 16.23 9.38 20.94
C GLN A 243 16.87 9.37 19.55
N GLN A 244 18.01 8.70 19.41
CA GLN A 244 18.63 8.45 18.12
C GLN A 244 17.69 7.52 17.34
N TYR A 245 16.60 8.08 16.81
CA TYR A 245 16.02 7.56 15.60
C TYR A 245 17.18 7.57 14.62
N MET A 246 17.67 6.39 14.24
CA MET A 246 18.43 6.27 13.00
C MET A 246 17.56 6.98 11.97
N GLU A 247 18.01 8.15 11.55
CA GLU A 247 17.46 8.83 10.40
C GLU A 247 17.72 7.86 9.26
N ILE A 248 16.75 6.99 9.01
CA ILE A 248 16.59 6.33 7.75
C ILE A 248 16.31 7.52 6.83
N THR A 249 17.37 8.16 6.39
CA THR A 249 17.33 9.07 5.26
C THR A 249 16.68 8.25 4.18
N LEU A 250 15.42 8.58 3.93
CA LEU A 250 14.74 8.26 2.69
C LEU A 250 15.58 8.95 1.62
N GLU A 251 16.67 8.29 1.22
CA GLU A 251 17.45 8.65 0.05
C GLU A 251 16.42 8.88 -1.05
N GLU A 252 16.36 10.10 -1.55
CA GLU A 252 15.37 10.55 -2.53
C GLU A 252 15.35 9.52 -3.67
N ASP A 253 14.30 8.68 -3.65
CA ASP A 253 14.13 7.57 -4.59
C ASP A 253 14.10 8.18 -5.99
N ASP A 254 15.20 8.02 -6.72
CA ASP A 254 15.30 8.35 -8.13
C ASP A 254 14.10 7.69 -8.85
N PRO A 255 13.19 8.47 -9.46
CA PRO A 255 11.95 7.94 -10.03
C PRO A 255 12.19 6.95 -11.17
N SER A 256 13.43 6.83 -11.65
CA SER A 256 13.83 5.83 -12.61
C SER A 256 14.36 4.58 -11.89
N PHE A 257 13.50 3.56 -11.76
CA PHE A 257 13.89 2.22 -11.33
C PHE A 257 14.85 1.58 -12.36
N LYS A 258 16.15 1.86 -12.23
CA LYS A 258 17.21 1.29 -13.09
C LYS A 258 17.68 -0.04 -12.51
N GLY A 259 17.12 -1.15 -13.00
CA GLY A 259 17.56 -2.51 -12.68
C GLY A 259 18.36 -3.15 -13.82
N LYS A 260 19.06 -4.26 -13.52
CA LYS A 260 19.84 -5.04 -14.50
C LYS A 260 19.00 -6.04 -15.31
N ALA A 261 17.75 -6.28 -14.91
CA ALA A 261 16.85 -7.21 -15.60
C ALA A 261 16.32 -6.61 -16.92
N PRO A 262 15.86 -7.45 -17.86
CA PRO A 262 15.18 -6.99 -19.07
C PRO A 262 13.96 -6.11 -18.76
N ALA A 263 13.61 -5.19 -19.67
CA ALA A 263 12.51 -4.24 -19.46
C ALA A 263 11.16 -4.91 -19.10
N ASN A 264 10.84 -6.04 -19.72
CA ASN A 264 9.63 -6.81 -19.41
C ASN A 264 9.64 -7.35 -17.96
N ASP A 265 10.79 -7.83 -17.49
CA ASP A 265 10.96 -8.32 -16.12
C ASP A 265 10.89 -7.15 -15.11
N LEU A 266 11.47 -6.00 -15.45
CA LEU A 266 11.46 -4.81 -14.57
C LEU A 266 10.03 -4.34 -14.24
N GLN A 267 9.10 -4.42 -15.19
CA GLN A 267 7.70 -4.07 -14.93
C GLN A 267 7.05 -5.03 -13.91
N VAL A 268 7.28 -6.33 -14.06
CA VAL A 268 6.76 -7.34 -13.13
C VAL A 268 7.39 -7.18 -11.74
N ILE A 269 8.70 -6.96 -11.69
CA ILE A 269 9.44 -6.70 -10.45
C ILE A 269 8.89 -5.45 -9.74
N GLN A 270 8.61 -4.38 -10.49
CA GLN A 270 8.03 -3.16 -9.94
C GLN A 270 6.64 -3.41 -9.35
N TRP A 271 5.77 -4.13 -10.08
CA TRP A 271 4.44 -4.50 -9.59
C TRP A 271 4.51 -5.35 -8.30
N GLU A 272 5.44 -6.30 -8.23
CA GLU A 272 5.67 -7.11 -7.02
C GLU A 272 6.20 -6.28 -5.84
N LEU A 273 7.06 -5.29 -6.08
CA LEU A 273 7.49 -4.34 -5.02
C LEU A 273 6.31 -3.54 -4.47
N GLU A 274 5.47 -2.98 -5.34
CA GLU A 274 4.30 -2.19 -4.95
C GLU A 274 3.31 -3.02 -4.12
N LYS A 275 3.10 -4.28 -4.51
CA LYS A 275 2.27 -5.23 -3.76
C LYS A 275 2.80 -5.48 -2.35
N VAL A 276 4.12 -5.71 -2.19
CA VAL A 276 4.72 -5.88 -0.87
C VAL A 276 4.56 -4.63 0.01
N GLN A 277 4.70 -3.43 -0.57
CA GLN A 277 4.49 -2.17 0.16
C GLN A 277 3.05 -2.04 0.67
N GLN A 278 2.08 -2.42 -0.16
CA GLN A 278 0.68 -2.43 0.23
C GLN A 278 0.41 -3.44 1.36
N ASP A 279 0.95 -4.65 1.25
CA ASP A 279 0.82 -5.70 2.27
C ASP A 279 1.47 -5.28 3.60
N ASN A 280 2.66 -4.66 3.56
CA ASN A 280 3.33 -4.10 4.74
C ASN A 280 2.49 -3.01 5.40
N THR A 281 1.89 -2.11 4.61
CA THR A 281 1.03 -1.04 5.13
C THR A 281 -0.20 -1.60 5.86
N ASN A 282 -0.80 -2.66 5.33
CA ASN A 282 -1.92 -3.34 5.98
C ASN A 282 -1.47 -4.06 7.25
N ALA A 283 -0.37 -4.82 7.21
CA ALA A 283 0.17 -5.52 8.38
C ALA A 283 0.52 -4.55 9.52
N LEU A 284 1.13 -3.39 9.23
CA LEU A 284 1.44 -2.38 10.23
C LEU A 284 0.19 -1.79 10.89
N ARG A 285 -0.90 -1.63 10.13
CA ARG A 285 -2.19 -1.18 10.67
C ARG A 285 -2.74 -2.20 11.67
N ASP A 286 -2.70 -3.47 11.31
CA ASP A 286 -3.22 -4.56 12.13
C ASP A 286 -2.38 -4.75 13.39
N ILE A 287 -1.05 -4.72 13.27
CA ILE A 287 -0.12 -4.77 14.42
C ILE A 287 -0.39 -3.60 15.37
N GLY A 288 -0.60 -2.39 14.85
CA GLY A 288 -0.94 -1.24 15.68
C GLY A 288 -2.27 -1.39 16.41
N ALA A 289 -3.28 -1.96 15.75
CA ALA A 289 -4.57 -2.23 16.36
C ALA A 289 -4.50 -3.29 17.47
N MET A 290 -3.67 -4.33 17.30
CA MET A 290 -3.59 -5.45 18.24
C MET A 290 -2.59 -5.22 19.39
N PHE A 291 -1.45 -4.60 19.10
CA PHE A 291 -0.29 -4.55 20.02
C PHE A 291 0.14 -3.13 20.42
N GLY A 292 -0.59 -2.11 19.95
CA GLY A 292 -0.33 -0.70 20.26
C GLY A 292 0.78 -0.05 19.43
N ALA A 293 0.92 1.27 19.61
CA ALA A 293 1.80 2.12 18.81
C ALA A 293 3.31 1.81 18.96
N ASP A 294 3.74 1.35 20.13
CA ASP A 294 5.15 1.00 20.37
C ASP A 294 5.57 -0.20 19.51
N THR A 295 4.74 -1.25 19.50
CA THR A 295 4.97 -2.46 18.70
C THR A 295 4.87 -2.15 17.21
N GLN A 296 3.90 -1.32 16.82
CA GLN A 296 3.78 -0.84 15.45
C GLN A 296 5.05 -0.11 14.97
N SER A 297 5.62 0.74 15.81
CA SER A 297 6.84 1.48 15.48
C SER A 297 8.05 0.55 15.26
N GLN A 298 8.17 -0.51 16.06
CA GLN A 298 9.22 -1.52 15.85
C GLN A 298 8.96 -2.36 14.59
N ALA A 299 7.71 -2.73 14.32
CA ALA A 299 7.34 -3.43 13.09
C ALA A 299 7.60 -2.56 11.85
N PHE A 300 7.41 -1.24 11.93
CA PHE A 300 7.72 -0.30 10.86
C PHE A 300 9.20 -0.32 10.48
N ILE A 301 10.10 -0.41 11.47
CA ILE A 301 11.54 -0.51 11.22
C ILE A 301 11.88 -1.82 10.48
N ILE A 302 11.27 -2.94 10.89
CA ILE A 302 11.49 -4.26 10.26
C ILE A 302 11.03 -4.22 8.79
N THR A 303 9.80 -3.75 8.54
CA THR A 303 9.22 -3.67 7.18
C THR A 303 10.01 -2.71 6.28
N SER A 304 10.40 -1.53 6.79
CA SER A 304 11.22 -0.56 6.04
C SER A 304 12.58 -1.15 5.63
N LYS A 305 13.23 -1.92 6.50
CA LYS A 305 14.49 -2.60 6.20
C LYS A 305 14.31 -3.64 5.11
N THR A 306 13.22 -4.41 5.14
CA THR A 306 12.91 -5.39 4.10
C THR A 306 12.63 -4.72 2.76
N GLU A 307 11.86 -3.65 2.72
CA GLU A 307 11.59 -2.89 1.49
C GLU A 307 12.88 -2.34 0.86
N LYS A 308 13.78 -1.76 1.66
CA LYS A 308 15.10 -1.32 1.18
C LYS A 308 15.89 -2.48 0.58
N SER A 309 15.87 -3.64 1.25
CA SER A 309 16.55 -4.85 0.77
C SER A 309 15.93 -5.40 -0.52
N LEU A 310 14.61 -5.35 -0.65
CA LEU A 310 13.88 -5.75 -1.85
C LEU A 310 14.21 -4.84 -3.02
N ARG A 311 14.20 -3.51 -2.84
CA ARG A 311 14.62 -2.56 -3.88
C ARG A 311 16.07 -2.81 -4.32
N ASN A 312 16.96 -3.10 -3.37
CA ASN A 312 18.35 -3.43 -3.69
C ASN A 312 18.47 -4.76 -4.46
N ALA A 313 17.72 -5.79 -4.06
CA ALA A 313 17.66 -7.05 -4.80
C ALA A 313 17.13 -6.84 -6.22
N ALA A 314 16.10 -6.00 -6.37
CA ALA A 314 15.49 -5.65 -7.63
C ALA A 314 16.45 -4.90 -8.57
N ARG A 315 17.26 -3.96 -8.06
CA ARG A 315 18.32 -3.29 -8.82
C ARG A 315 19.43 -4.25 -9.30
N ASN A 316 19.77 -5.23 -8.48
CA ASN A 316 20.89 -6.15 -8.73
C ASN A 316 20.52 -7.44 -9.46
N SER A 317 19.23 -7.78 -9.55
CA SER A 317 18.79 -8.98 -10.24
C SER A 317 18.91 -8.80 -11.75
N THR A 318 19.44 -9.82 -12.43
CA THR A 318 19.55 -9.86 -13.89
C THR A 318 18.33 -10.51 -14.56
N SER A 319 17.41 -11.10 -13.76
CA SER A 319 16.17 -11.69 -14.23
C SER A 319 15.09 -11.66 -13.15
N LEU A 320 13.82 -11.82 -13.57
CA LEU A 320 12.69 -11.96 -12.66
C LEU A 320 12.89 -13.12 -11.67
N GLN A 321 13.39 -14.27 -12.11
CA GLN A 321 13.55 -15.45 -11.25
C GLN A 321 14.57 -15.22 -10.13
N GLN A 322 15.65 -14.50 -10.41
CA GLN A 322 16.63 -14.12 -9.40
C GLN A 322 16.00 -13.18 -8.36
N TYR A 323 15.20 -12.21 -8.82
CA TYR A 323 14.46 -11.31 -7.93
C TYR A 323 13.48 -12.08 -7.04
N LEU A 324 12.63 -12.94 -7.61
CA LEU A 324 11.64 -13.71 -6.85
C LEU A 324 12.29 -14.63 -5.81
N THR A 325 13.45 -15.21 -6.11
CA THR A 325 14.22 -16.00 -5.15
C THR A 325 14.71 -15.14 -3.98
N ALA A 326 15.24 -13.95 -4.27
CA ALA A 326 15.66 -12.99 -3.24
C ALA A 326 14.48 -12.45 -2.43
N GLN A 327 13.35 -12.17 -3.09
CA GLN A 327 12.11 -11.70 -2.47
C GLN A 327 11.60 -12.71 -1.45
N ASN A 328 11.43 -13.98 -1.83
CA ASN A 328 10.98 -15.04 -0.92
C ASN A 328 11.88 -15.18 0.31
N LYS A 329 13.20 -15.10 0.12
CA LYS A 329 14.17 -15.13 1.23
C LYS A 329 13.98 -13.94 2.18
N LEU A 330 13.83 -12.74 1.64
CA LEU A 330 13.67 -11.51 2.42
C LEU A 330 12.32 -11.47 3.16
N LEU A 331 11.24 -11.91 2.54
CA LEU A 331 9.92 -11.98 3.16
C LEU A 331 9.88 -13.01 4.30
N LYS A 332 10.51 -14.18 4.13
CA LYS A 332 10.64 -15.17 5.21
C LYS A 332 11.44 -14.64 6.41
N GLN A 333 12.47 -13.84 6.14
CA GLN A 333 13.23 -13.17 7.20
C GLN A 333 12.37 -12.13 7.94
N GLN A 334 11.62 -11.31 7.20
CA GLN A 334 10.68 -10.35 7.77
C GLN A 334 9.65 -11.03 8.67
N GLU A 335 9.06 -12.14 8.21
CA GLU A 335 8.11 -12.93 8.96
C GLU A 335 8.71 -13.43 10.29
N THR A 336 9.94 -13.93 10.25
CA THR A 336 10.66 -14.39 11.44
C THR A 336 10.91 -13.24 12.43
N ASP A 337 11.31 -12.07 11.94
CA ASP A 337 11.59 -10.89 12.77
C ASP A 337 10.31 -10.30 13.38
N LEU A 338 9.21 -10.24 12.62
CA LEU A 338 7.89 -9.83 13.12
C LEU A 338 7.35 -10.81 14.17
N ASN A 339 7.52 -12.13 13.96
CA ASN A 339 7.16 -13.13 14.95
C ASN A 339 7.91 -12.95 16.27
N ARG A 340 9.23 -12.73 16.18
CA ARG A 340 10.06 -12.47 17.36
C ARG A 340 9.60 -11.21 18.10
N LEU A 341 9.26 -10.15 17.38
CA LEU A 341 8.70 -8.92 17.94
C LEU A 341 7.39 -9.18 18.71
N MET A 342 6.45 -9.91 18.10
CA MET A 342 5.18 -10.24 18.73
C MET A 342 5.36 -11.10 19.98
N GLN A 343 6.23 -12.10 19.95
CA GLN A 343 6.54 -12.95 21.11
C GLN A 343 7.18 -12.16 22.26
N ALA A 344 8.09 -11.23 21.95
CA ALA A 344 8.71 -10.35 22.93
C ALA A 344 7.67 -9.44 23.60
N ASN A 345 6.77 -8.85 22.80
CA ASN A 345 5.71 -8.00 23.34
C ASN A 345 4.70 -8.77 24.21
N ALA A 346 4.27 -9.96 23.76
CA ALA A 346 3.39 -10.83 24.56
C ALA A 346 4.02 -11.22 25.91
N SER A 347 5.33 -11.48 25.93
CA SER A 347 6.05 -11.80 27.17
C SER A 347 6.13 -10.59 28.12
N ARG A 348 6.29 -9.38 27.58
CA ARG A 348 6.27 -8.13 28.35
C ARG A 348 4.88 -7.84 28.94
N LEU A 349 3.80 -8.10 28.20
CA LEU A 349 2.44 -7.93 28.71
C LEU A 349 2.13 -8.90 29.87
N ARG A 350 2.63 -10.14 29.79
CA ARG A 350 2.50 -11.12 30.87
C ARG A 350 3.21 -10.68 32.16
N SER A 351 4.40 -10.08 32.06
CA SER A 351 5.13 -9.62 33.25
C SER A 351 4.51 -8.39 33.92
N ILE A 352 3.70 -7.63 33.20
CA ILE A 352 2.92 -6.50 33.76
C ILE A 352 1.69 -7.01 34.50
N LYS A 353 0.94 -7.99 33.94
CA LYS A 353 -0.27 -8.55 34.58
C LYS A 353 0.01 -9.37 35.85
N GLY A 354 1.24 -9.88 36.03
CA GLY A 354 1.63 -10.68 37.19
C GLY A 354 2.14 -9.88 38.40
N LYS A 355 2.13 -8.54 38.31
CA LYS A 355 2.40 -7.63 39.42
C LYS A 355 1.10 -6.97 39.84
#